data_AF-A0A061FDU1-F1
#
_entry.id   AF-A0A061FDU1-F1
#
_cell.length_a   1.000
_cell.length_b   1.000
_cell.length_c   1.000
_cell.angle_alpha   90.00
_cell.angle_beta   90.00
_cell.angle_gamma   90.00
#
_symmetry.space_group_name_H-M   'P 1'
#
loop_
_entity.id
_entity.type
_entity.pdbx_description
1 polymer ?
#
loop_
_entity_poly.entity_id
_entity_poly.type
_entity_poly.pdbx_seq_one_letter_code
_entity_poly.pdbx_strand_id
1 'polypeptide(L)'
;MPLNLAVALFCATASLFAIAGADDPYRFFNWNVTYGDIYPLGVRQTGILINGQFPGPDIHSVTNDNLIINVFNSLDEPFLLSWNGIQQRRNSYEDGVYGTTCPIPPGKNFTYILQVKDQIGSFYYFPSLAFHKAAGGFGGIRILSRPRIPVPFPDPAGDYTVLIGDWYKSNHTDLRAHLDLGKKLPFPDGILINGRGPGGASFNVEQGKTYRLRISNVGLQNSLNFRIQNHKLKLVEVEGTHTLQTTYSSIDIHVGQSSSVLFTADQPAQDYYIVVSTRFTNPVLTTTATLRYSNSAGPVSGPPPGGPTIQIDWSLNQARSIRTNLTASGPRPNPQGSYHYGLINTTRTIRLANSAGQVNGKQRYAVNSVSFVPADTPLKLADYFKIGGVFRVGSISDNPYGGGIYLDTSVMNADYRAFIEIVFQNDEDIVQSWHLDGYSFFVVGMDGGQWTAASRNQYNLRDAISRCTTQECGT
;
A
#
# COMPACT_ATOMS: atom_id res chain seq x y z
N MET A 1 -9.71 -17.58 63.95
CA MET A 1 -10.01 -18.00 62.56
C MET A 1 -10.74 -16.98 61.66
N PRO A 2 -11.40 -15.88 62.10
CA PRO A 2 -12.15 -15.02 61.18
C PRO A 2 -11.29 -13.98 60.43
N LEU A 3 -10.14 -13.58 60.98
CA LEU A 3 -9.27 -12.55 60.38
C LEU A 3 -8.61 -13.01 59.06
N ASN A 4 -8.28 -14.30 58.96
CA ASN A 4 -7.64 -14.87 57.76
C ASN A 4 -8.60 -14.96 56.57
N LEU A 5 -9.91 -15.10 56.82
CA LEU A 5 -10.90 -15.17 55.75
C LEU A 5 -11.16 -13.78 55.13
N ALA A 6 -11.18 -12.74 55.96
CA ALA A 6 -11.35 -11.35 55.50
C ALA A 6 -10.14 -10.86 54.70
N VAL A 7 -8.92 -11.18 55.14
CA VAL A 7 -7.69 -10.86 54.39
C VAL A 7 -7.61 -11.66 53.09
N ALA A 8 -8.00 -12.94 53.10
CA ALA A 8 -8.07 -13.74 51.88
C ALA A 8 -9.12 -13.21 50.89
N LEU A 9 -10.31 -12.77 51.37
CA LEU A 9 -11.33 -12.13 50.54
C LEU A 9 -10.86 -10.78 49.97
N PHE A 10 -10.15 -9.98 50.77
CA PHE A 10 -9.61 -8.69 50.34
C PHE A 10 -8.47 -8.87 49.32
N CYS A 11 -7.58 -9.85 49.52
CA CYS A 11 -6.57 -10.21 48.54
C CYS A 11 -7.21 -10.80 47.27
N ALA A 12 -8.23 -11.65 47.36
CA ALA A 12 -8.92 -12.21 46.20
C ALA A 12 -9.68 -11.14 45.41
N THR A 13 -10.34 -10.19 46.09
CA THR A 13 -11.01 -9.05 45.45
C THR A 13 -10.00 -8.07 44.85
N ALA A 14 -8.91 -7.74 45.54
CA ALA A 14 -7.82 -6.93 44.99
C ALA A 14 -7.13 -7.62 43.79
N SER A 15 -7.02 -8.95 43.81
CA SER A 15 -6.54 -9.75 42.67
C SER A 15 -7.54 -9.73 41.51
N LEU A 16 -8.84 -9.80 41.79
CA LEU A 16 -9.91 -9.67 40.79
C LEU A 16 -9.97 -8.26 40.19
N PHE A 17 -9.69 -7.20 40.96
CA PHE A 17 -9.55 -5.84 40.45
C PHE A 17 -8.24 -5.61 39.67
N ALA A 18 -7.19 -6.38 39.96
CA ALA A 18 -5.92 -6.34 39.21
C ALA A 18 -5.96 -7.08 37.86
N ILE A 19 -7.06 -7.77 37.52
CA ILE A 19 -7.20 -8.53 36.28
C ILE A 19 -7.91 -7.72 35.16
N ALA A 20 -8.41 -6.52 35.43
CA ALA A 20 -9.14 -5.72 34.43
C ALA A 20 -8.24 -4.71 33.70
N GLY A 21 -7.35 -5.23 32.84
CA GLY A 21 -6.58 -4.45 31.88
C GLY A 21 -6.03 -5.32 30.74
N ALA A 22 -6.77 -6.36 30.35
CA ALA A 22 -6.37 -7.33 29.33
C ALA A 22 -6.77 -6.92 27.90
N ASP A 23 -6.86 -5.62 27.63
CA ASP A 23 -7.12 -5.12 26.28
C ASP A 23 -5.81 -4.71 25.60
N ASP A 24 -5.78 -4.81 24.28
CA ASP A 24 -4.61 -4.38 23.51
C ASP A 24 -4.45 -2.85 23.57
N PRO A 25 -3.21 -2.30 23.53
CA PRO A 25 -2.97 -0.87 23.74
C PRO A 25 -3.67 0.01 22.69
N TYR A 26 -4.20 1.16 23.13
CA TYR A 26 -4.84 2.13 22.23
C TYR A 26 -3.89 3.29 21.89
N ARG A 27 -3.86 3.70 20.63
CA ARG A 27 -3.16 4.89 20.13
C ARG A 27 -4.19 5.86 19.56
N PHE A 28 -4.15 7.10 20.02
CA PHE A 28 -5.13 8.12 19.63
C PHE A 28 -4.49 9.19 18.75
N PHE A 29 -5.16 9.52 17.65
CA PHE A 29 -4.75 10.54 16.71
C PHE A 29 -5.94 11.44 16.41
N ASN A 30 -5.72 12.76 16.45
CA ASN A 30 -6.69 13.76 16.01
C ASN A 30 -6.12 14.45 14.77
N TRP A 31 -6.82 14.31 13.65
CA TRP A 31 -6.38 14.80 12.35
C TRP A 31 -7.36 15.82 11.81
N ASN A 32 -6.87 17.02 11.56
CA ASN A 32 -7.61 18.04 10.83
C ASN A 32 -7.15 18.04 9.36
N VAL A 33 -8.08 17.74 8.46
CA VAL A 33 -7.84 17.68 7.02
C VAL A 33 -8.26 19.01 6.40
N THR A 34 -7.32 19.69 5.74
CA THR A 34 -7.51 21.05 5.21
C THR A 34 -6.88 21.19 3.84
N TYR A 35 -7.37 22.13 3.02
CA TYR A 35 -6.60 22.64 1.91
C TYR A 35 -5.53 23.61 2.40
N GLY A 36 -4.35 23.59 1.77
CA GLY A 36 -3.28 24.55 2.03
C GLY A 36 -2.24 24.59 0.93
N ASP A 37 -1.31 25.54 1.02
CA ASP A 37 -0.26 25.72 0.01
C ASP A 37 0.83 24.64 0.14
N ILE A 38 1.14 23.98 -0.97
CA ILE A 38 2.27 23.03 -1.11
C ILE A 38 3.15 23.42 -2.30
N TYR A 39 4.43 23.00 -2.26
CA TYR A 39 5.43 23.33 -3.28
C TYR A 39 6.23 22.09 -3.75
N PRO A 40 5.59 21.02 -4.25
CA PRO A 40 6.28 19.75 -4.48
C PRO A 40 7.31 19.82 -5.60
N LEU A 41 7.01 20.57 -6.67
CA LEU A 41 7.91 20.80 -7.82
C LEU A 41 8.32 22.28 -7.94
N GLY A 42 8.46 22.98 -6.81
CA GLY A 42 8.83 24.40 -6.76
C GLY A 42 7.73 25.38 -7.18
N VAL A 43 6.56 24.88 -7.59
CA VAL A 43 5.39 25.69 -7.95
C VAL A 43 4.33 25.55 -6.86
N ARG A 44 3.78 26.69 -6.41
CA ARG A 44 2.69 26.74 -5.44
C ARG A 44 1.45 26.05 -6.00
N GLN A 45 0.89 25.12 -5.24
CA GLN A 45 -0.35 24.41 -5.55
C GLN A 45 -1.20 24.31 -4.27
N THR A 46 -2.52 24.19 -4.45
CA THR A 46 -3.43 23.84 -3.36
C THR A 46 -3.39 22.33 -3.15
N GLY A 47 -2.91 21.90 -1.99
CA GLY A 47 -2.81 20.50 -1.59
C GLY A 47 -3.69 20.18 -0.38
N ILE A 48 -3.90 18.89 -0.14
CA ILE A 48 -4.55 18.38 1.07
C ILE A 48 -3.48 18.14 2.14
N LEU A 49 -3.63 18.85 3.25
CA LEU A 49 -2.78 18.77 4.43
C LEU A 49 -3.49 18.02 5.54
N ILE A 50 -2.74 17.20 6.29
CA ILE A 50 -3.21 16.62 7.55
C ILE A 50 -2.43 17.28 8.69
N ASN A 51 -3.13 17.97 9.59
CA ASN A 51 -2.51 18.77 10.65
C ASN A 51 -1.44 19.75 10.11
N GLY A 52 -1.72 20.36 8.95
CA GLY A 52 -0.82 21.31 8.30
C GLY A 52 0.42 20.68 7.63
N GLN A 53 0.49 19.35 7.52
CA GLN A 53 1.64 18.64 6.96
C GLN A 53 1.34 18.05 5.58
N PHE A 54 2.35 18.15 4.69
CA PHE A 54 2.44 17.42 3.43
C PHE A 54 3.88 16.90 3.22
N PRO A 55 4.08 15.58 3.06
CA PRO A 55 3.11 14.50 3.27
C PRO A 55 2.50 14.52 4.69
N GLY A 56 1.41 13.79 4.89
CA GLY A 56 0.75 13.67 6.18
C GLY A 56 1.65 12.99 7.25
N PRO A 57 1.27 13.10 8.54
CA PRO A 57 2.05 12.57 9.65
C PRO A 57 2.19 11.04 9.58
N ASP A 58 3.37 10.51 9.93
CA ASP A 58 3.58 9.07 10.07
C ASP A 58 2.80 8.51 11.27
N ILE A 59 2.11 7.39 11.06
CA ILE A 59 1.55 6.58 12.14
C ILE A 59 2.61 5.58 12.59
N HIS A 60 2.98 5.64 13.87
CA HIS A 60 3.82 4.64 14.50
C HIS A 60 2.98 3.77 15.43
N SER A 61 2.92 2.47 15.12
CA SER A 61 2.15 1.46 15.84
C SER A 61 3.06 0.30 16.21
N VAL A 62 2.71 -0.42 17.28
CA VAL A 62 3.23 -1.77 17.53
C VAL A 62 2.14 -2.78 17.17
N THR A 63 2.52 -3.99 16.76
CA THR A 63 1.57 -5.08 16.52
C THR A 63 0.65 -5.29 17.72
N ASN A 64 -0.63 -5.46 17.40
CA ASN A 64 -1.82 -5.53 18.23
C ASN A 64 -2.36 -4.20 18.76
N ASP A 65 -1.69 -3.06 18.57
CA ASP A 65 -2.28 -1.78 18.95
C ASP A 65 -3.64 -1.55 18.24
N ASN A 66 -4.56 -0.89 18.93
CA ASN A 66 -5.79 -0.34 18.37
C ASN A 66 -5.53 1.14 18.02
N LEU A 67 -5.70 1.52 16.75
CA LEU A 67 -5.51 2.88 16.27
C LEU A 67 -6.86 3.60 16.21
N ILE A 68 -7.03 4.62 17.04
CA ILE A 68 -8.23 5.45 17.10
C ILE A 68 -7.90 6.78 16.44
N ILE A 69 -8.41 7.00 15.23
CA ILE A 69 -8.04 8.14 14.39
C ILE A 69 -9.29 8.97 14.12
N ASN A 70 -9.44 10.07 14.83
CA ASN A 70 -10.53 11.02 14.65
C ASN A 70 -10.17 12.02 13.55
N VAL A 71 -10.85 11.93 12.41
CA VAL A 71 -10.60 12.71 11.21
C VAL A 71 -11.67 13.79 11.09
N PHE A 72 -11.27 15.05 11.26
CA PHE A 72 -12.09 16.22 11.01
C PHE A 72 -11.92 16.64 9.55
N ASN A 73 -13.01 16.60 8.78
CA ASN A 73 -13.02 17.08 7.41
C ASN A 73 -13.29 18.59 7.39
N SER A 74 -12.25 19.39 7.21
CA SER A 74 -12.35 20.85 7.01
C SER A 74 -12.20 21.25 5.54
N LEU A 75 -12.31 20.29 4.61
CA LEU A 75 -12.47 20.57 3.19
C LEU A 75 -13.92 21.01 2.91
N ASP A 76 -14.14 21.60 1.74
CA ASP A 76 -15.47 21.96 1.22
C ASP A 76 -16.13 20.82 0.42
N GLU A 77 -15.49 19.64 0.38
CA GLU A 77 -16.03 18.43 -0.28
C GLU A 77 -15.98 17.19 0.63
N PRO A 78 -16.82 16.16 0.36
CA PRO A 78 -16.84 14.94 1.16
C PRO A 78 -15.53 14.16 1.06
N PHE A 79 -15.08 13.58 2.18
CA PHE A 79 -13.72 13.02 2.29
C PHE A 79 -13.72 11.61 2.89
N LEU A 80 -12.80 10.75 2.43
CA LEU A 80 -12.49 9.46 3.04
C LEU A 80 -10.98 9.19 2.99
N LEU A 81 -10.48 8.47 4.00
CA LEU A 81 -9.13 7.93 4.05
C LEU A 81 -9.17 6.40 3.98
N SER A 82 -8.36 5.84 3.09
CA SER A 82 -8.08 4.41 3.03
C SER A 82 -6.72 4.10 3.66
N TRP A 83 -6.63 2.89 4.23
CA TRP A 83 -5.50 2.40 5.02
C TRP A 83 -4.81 1.26 4.27
N ASN A 84 -4.05 1.59 3.22
CA ASN A 84 -3.51 0.62 2.28
C ASN A 84 -2.76 -0.53 2.98
N GLY A 85 -3.27 -1.75 2.81
CA GLY A 85 -2.69 -2.97 3.38
C GLY A 85 -3.07 -3.29 4.83
N ILE A 86 -3.84 -2.43 5.51
CA ILE A 86 -4.45 -2.79 6.80
C ILE A 86 -5.65 -3.70 6.54
N GLN A 87 -5.68 -4.87 7.19
CA GLN A 87 -6.64 -5.93 6.83
C GLN A 87 -8.05 -5.71 7.38
N GLN A 88 -8.25 -4.75 8.30
CA GLN A 88 -9.57 -4.42 8.87
C GLN A 88 -10.42 -5.65 9.22
N ARG A 89 -9.81 -6.65 9.87
CA ARG A 89 -10.37 -8.00 9.98
C ARG A 89 -11.77 -7.96 10.59
N ARG A 90 -12.76 -8.43 9.82
CA ARG A 90 -14.20 -8.44 10.17
C ARG A 90 -14.84 -7.06 10.35
N ASN A 91 -14.13 -5.97 10.05
CA ASN A 91 -14.64 -4.61 10.18
C ASN A 91 -14.31 -3.73 8.97
N SER A 92 -14.75 -4.12 7.78
CA SER A 92 -14.53 -3.30 6.58
C SER A 92 -15.25 -1.94 6.60
N TYR A 93 -16.04 -1.58 7.63
CA TYR A 93 -16.63 -0.24 7.73
C TYR A 93 -15.56 0.83 7.96
N GLU A 94 -14.41 0.43 8.51
CA GLU A 94 -13.25 1.28 8.83
C GLU A 94 -12.28 1.42 7.66
N ASP A 95 -12.55 0.73 6.55
CA ASP A 95 -11.64 0.63 5.42
C ASP A 95 -11.50 1.96 4.67
N GLY A 96 -12.57 2.76 4.66
CA GLY A 96 -12.58 4.10 4.10
C GLY A 96 -12.28 4.16 2.60
N VAL A 97 -12.61 3.09 1.87
CA VAL A 97 -12.76 3.08 0.41
C VAL A 97 -14.22 3.32 0.01
N TYR A 98 -14.44 3.77 -1.22
CA TYR A 98 -15.79 3.88 -1.78
C TYR A 98 -16.57 2.56 -1.59
N GLY A 99 -17.82 2.66 -1.14
CA GLY A 99 -18.72 1.52 -0.97
C GLY A 99 -18.73 0.89 0.44
N THR A 100 -17.73 1.13 1.28
CA THR A 100 -17.70 0.54 2.64
C THR A 100 -18.36 1.41 3.71
N THR A 101 -18.23 2.72 3.60
CA THR A 101 -18.81 3.72 4.51
C THR A 101 -19.21 4.98 3.76
N CYS A 102 -20.03 5.83 4.38
CA CYS A 102 -20.37 7.14 3.82
C CYS A 102 -19.16 8.08 3.93
N PRO A 103 -18.91 8.93 2.92
CA PRO A 103 -17.92 10.00 3.02
C PRO A 103 -18.18 10.95 4.20
N ILE A 104 -17.12 11.43 4.86
CA ILE A 104 -17.21 12.41 5.93
C ILE A 104 -17.64 13.75 5.31
N PRO A 105 -18.82 14.30 5.66
CA PRO A 105 -19.26 15.57 5.09
C PRO A 105 -18.36 16.75 5.51
N PRO A 106 -18.33 17.85 4.74
CA PRO A 106 -17.68 19.08 5.14
C PRO A 106 -18.08 19.55 6.55
N GLY A 107 -17.10 19.94 7.36
CA GLY A 107 -17.29 20.41 8.73
C GLY A 107 -17.71 19.33 9.74
N LYS A 108 -17.67 18.05 9.34
CA LYS A 108 -17.96 16.90 10.21
C LYS A 108 -16.69 16.09 10.48
N ASN A 109 -16.82 15.10 11.37
CA ASN A 109 -15.76 14.18 11.67
C ASN A 109 -16.23 12.73 11.64
N PHE A 110 -15.27 11.83 11.56
CA PHE A 110 -15.48 10.40 11.75
C PHE A 110 -14.25 9.83 12.45
N THR A 111 -14.48 8.91 13.39
CA THR A 111 -13.43 8.22 14.11
C THR A 111 -13.24 6.84 13.52
N TYR A 112 -12.11 6.65 12.86
CA TYR A 112 -11.67 5.34 12.40
C TYR A 112 -11.11 4.51 13.56
N ILE A 113 -11.52 3.25 13.67
CA ILE A 113 -11.09 2.32 14.72
C ILE A 113 -10.38 1.12 14.07
N LEU A 114 -9.06 1.23 13.91
CA LEU A 114 -8.28 0.21 13.20
C LEU A 114 -7.67 -0.78 14.18
N GLN A 115 -7.83 -2.06 13.91
CA GLN A 115 -7.17 -3.12 14.68
C GLN A 115 -6.05 -3.73 13.84
N VAL A 116 -4.79 -3.38 14.16
CA VAL A 116 -3.65 -3.90 13.39
C VAL A 116 -3.35 -5.38 13.69
N LYS A 117 -3.80 -5.90 14.84
CA LYS A 117 -3.63 -7.31 15.24
C LYS A 117 -2.17 -7.78 15.04
N ASP A 118 -1.96 -8.94 14.45
CA ASP A 118 -0.68 -9.56 14.14
C ASP A 118 0.08 -8.92 12.96
N GLN A 119 -0.42 -7.84 12.36
CA GLN A 119 0.33 -7.15 11.30
C GLN A 119 1.59 -6.49 11.86
N ILE A 120 2.67 -6.60 11.10
CA ILE A 120 3.93 -5.87 11.23
C ILE A 120 4.32 -5.46 9.81
N GLY A 121 5.05 -4.37 9.63
CA GLY A 121 5.47 -3.97 8.29
C GLY A 121 5.38 -2.49 8.00
N SER A 122 5.38 -2.21 6.70
CA SER A 122 5.33 -0.86 6.13
C SER A 122 4.08 -0.73 5.27
N PHE A 123 3.25 0.24 5.61
CA PHE A 123 1.97 0.53 4.98
C PHE A 123 1.86 2.05 4.80
N TYR A 124 0.76 2.52 4.21
CA TYR A 124 0.51 3.96 4.09
C TYR A 124 -1.00 4.21 4.04
N TYR A 125 -1.42 5.45 4.27
CA TYR A 125 -2.80 5.88 4.07
C TYR A 125 -2.88 6.92 2.96
N PHE A 126 -4.05 7.07 2.35
CA PHE A 126 -4.29 8.07 1.32
C PHE A 126 -5.79 8.40 1.17
N PRO A 127 -6.14 9.58 0.64
CA PRO A 127 -7.53 9.91 0.33
C PRO A 127 -8.08 9.06 -0.82
N SER A 128 -9.21 8.39 -0.62
CA SER A 128 -9.72 7.38 -1.55
C SER A 128 -10.82 7.88 -2.51
N LEU A 129 -11.26 9.13 -2.34
CA LEU A 129 -12.36 9.72 -3.13
C LEU A 129 -11.88 10.81 -4.06
N ALA A 130 -12.71 11.11 -5.07
CA ALA A 130 -12.70 12.39 -5.78
C ALA A 130 -11.35 12.82 -6.37
N PHE A 131 -10.46 11.85 -6.62
CA PHE A 131 -9.08 12.07 -7.06
C PHE A 131 -8.21 12.87 -6.07
N HIS A 132 -8.64 12.97 -4.80
CA HIS A 132 -7.97 13.70 -3.72
C HIS A 132 -6.51 13.29 -3.50
N LYS A 133 -6.17 12.02 -3.71
CA LYS A 133 -4.78 11.53 -3.62
C LYS A 133 -3.81 12.33 -4.49
N ALA A 134 -4.28 12.87 -5.63
CA ALA A 134 -3.48 13.72 -6.51
C ALA A 134 -3.09 15.07 -5.87
N ALA A 135 -3.83 15.53 -4.86
CA ALA A 135 -3.53 16.73 -4.09
C ALA A 135 -2.75 16.45 -2.80
N GLY A 136 -2.38 15.19 -2.51
CA GLY A 136 -1.68 14.81 -1.29
C GLY A 136 -2.57 14.08 -0.30
N GLY A 137 -2.54 14.47 0.97
CA GLY A 137 -3.28 13.81 2.06
C GLY A 137 -2.83 12.38 2.38
N PHE A 138 -1.70 11.91 1.84
CA PHE A 138 -1.13 10.59 2.10
C PHE A 138 0.02 10.66 3.10
N GLY A 139 0.28 9.56 3.81
CA GLY A 139 1.37 9.46 4.80
C GLY A 139 1.68 8.00 5.17
N GLY A 140 2.80 7.77 5.85
CA GLY A 140 3.28 6.43 6.18
C GLY A 140 2.60 5.81 7.39
N ILE A 141 2.54 4.49 7.42
CA ILE A 141 2.14 3.69 8.58
C ILE A 141 3.22 2.66 8.83
N ARG A 142 3.81 2.70 10.03
CA ARG A 142 4.82 1.75 10.47
C ARG A 142 4.24 0.90 11.59
N ILE A 143 4.18 -0.40 11.38
CA ILE A 143 3.76 -1.35 12.41
C ILE A 143 4.98 -2.17 12.82
N LEU A 144 5.44 -1.93 14.04
CA LEU A 144 6.63 -2.54 14.60
C LEU A 144 6.30 -3.86 15.29
N SER A 145 7.28 -4.77 15.33
CA SER A 145 7.23 -5.96 16.17
C SER A 145 7.17 -5.57 17.65
N ARG A 146 6.61 -6.44 18.51
CA ARG A 146 6.65 -6.20 19.96
C ARG A 146 8.11 -6.22 20.45
N PRO A 147 8.44 -5.47 21.51
CA PRO A 147 9.72 -5.61 22.19
C PRO A 147 10.01 -7.09 22.49
N ARG A 148 11.24 -7.53 22.24
CA ARG A 148 11.73 -8.92 22.43
C ARG A 148 11.21 -9.97 21.45
N ILE A 149 10.37 -9.62 20.48
CA ILE A 149 10.07 -10.50 19.35
C ILE A 149 11.05 -10.15 18.22
N PRO A 150 12.09 -10.97 17.98
CA PRO A 150 13.14 -10.65 17.03
C PRO A 150 12.57 -10.61 15.60
N VAL A 151 13.03 -9.66 14.82
CA VAL A 151 12.86 -9.64 13.36
C VAL A 151 14.07 -10.34 12.73
N PRO A 152 13.98 -10.90 11.49
CA PRO A 152 15.04 -11.71 10.90
C PRO A 152 16.25 -10.89 10.39
N PHE A 153 16.57 -9.77 11.02
CA PHE A 153 17.72 -8.92 10.74
C PHE A 153 18.11 -8.12 12.00
N PRO A 154 19.38 -7.69 12.14
CA PRO A 154 19.81 -6.85 13.26
C PRO A 154 19.07 -5.51 13.29
N ASP A 155 18.96 -4.92 14.48
CA ASP A 155 18.36 -3.60 14.64
C ASP A 155 19.13 -2.55 13.82
N PRO A 156 18.46 -1.81 12.91
CA PRO A 156 19.11 -0.78 12.13
C PRO A 156 19.38 0.45 13.01
N ALA A 157 20.41 1.23 12.67
CA ALA A 157 20.74 2.49 13.33
C ALA A 157 19.68 3.59 13.08
N GLY A 158 18.87 3.43 12.03
CA GLY A 158 17.72 4.30 11.76
C GLY A 158 16.72 3.62 10.84
N ASP A 159 15.47 4.04 10.96
CA ASP A 159 14.32 3.52 10.21
C ASP A 159 13.55 4.71 9.61
N TYR A 160 13.50 4.80 8.27
CA TYR A 160 12.96 5.94 7.55
C TYR A 160 11.76 5.54 6.66
N THR A 161 10.67 6.30 6.73
CA THR A 161 9.61 6.29 5.71
C THR A 161 10.10 7.01 4.46
N VAL A 162 9.91 6.38 3.31
CA VAL A 162 10.24 6.92 1.98
C VAL A 162 9.00 6.79 1.08
N LEU A 163 8.20 7.85 1.01
CA LEU A 163 7.06 7.93 0.11
C LEU A 163 7.53 8.42 -1.26
N ILE A 164 7.38 7.60 -2.28
CA ILE A 164 7.73 7.93 -3.66
C ILE A 164 6.47 7.96 -4.51
N GLY A 165 6.41 8.82 -5.53
CA GLY A 165 5.23 8.87 -6.39
C GLY A 165 5.38 9.87 -7.53
N ASP A 166 4.67 9.60 -8.62
CA ASP A 166 4.44 10.61 -9.66
C ASP A 166 3.59 11.78 -9.14
N TRP A 167 3.78 12.95 -9.74
CA TRP A 167 3.10 14.18 -9.35
C TRP A 167 2.71 15.00 -10.58
N TYR A 168 1.56 15.67 -10.45
CA TYR A 168 0.99 16.55 -11.46
C TYR A 168 1.00 17.97 -10.92
N LYS A 169 1.37 18.95 -11.75
CA LYS A 169 1.22 20.38 -11.42
C LYS A 169 -0.22 20.85 -11.53
N SER A 170 -1.04 20.11 -12.27
CA SER A 170 -2.48 20.38 -12.42
C SER A 170 -3.23 20.01 -11.14
N ASN A 171 -4.26 20.78 -10.80
CA ASN A 171 -5.07 20.52 -9.62
C ASN A 171 -5.85 19.20 -9.78
N HIS A 172 -6.07 18.49 -8.67
CA HIS A 172 -6.86 17.25 -8.64
C HIS A 172 -8.26 17.42 -9.22
N THR A 173 -8.90 18.58 -9.08
CA THR A 173 -10.21 18.89 -9.67
C THR A 173 -10.17 18.91 -11.20
N ASP A 174 -9.09 19.45 -11.78
CA ASP A 174 -8.91 19.51 -13.24
C ASP A 174 -8.57 18.14 -13.83
N LEU A 175 -7.76 17.36 -13.10
CA LEU A 175 -7.44 15.98 -13.45
C LEU A 175 -8.70 15.09 -13.37
N ARG A 176 -9.52 15.26 -12.32
CA ARG A 176 -10.83 14.62 -12.19
C ARG A 176 -11.73 14.98 -13.37
N ALA A 177 -11.85 16.27 -13.71
CA ALA A 177 -12.65 16.72 -14.84
C ALA A 177 -12.19 16.13 -16.18
N HIS A 178 -10.88 15.95 -16.38
CA HIS A 178 -10.34 15.25 -17.56
C HIS A 178 -10.86 13.81 -17.64
N LEU A 179 -10.79 13.07 -16.54
CA LEU A 179 -11.28 11.69 -16.46
C LEU A 179 -12.81 11.62 -16.67
N ASP A 180 -13.57 12.54 -16.09
CA ASP A 180 -15.03 12.59 -16.20
C ASP A 180 -15.50 12.88 -17.65
N LEU A 181 -14.69 13.60 -18.42
CA LEU A 181 -14.88 13.82 -19.86
C LEU A 181 -14.47 12.60 -20.71
N GLY A 182 -13.99 11.52 -20.09
CA GLY A 182 -13.54 10.32 -20.79
C GLY A 182 -12.19 10.49 -21.49
N LYS A 183 -11.32 11.40 -21.00
CA LYS A 183 -9.94 11.56 -21.47
C LYS A 183 -8.99 10.75 -20.60
N LYS A 184 -7.84 10.37 -21.16
CA LYS A 184 -6.72 9.83 -20.38
C LYS A 184 -6.03 10.97 -19.61
N LEU A 185 -5.43 10.65 -18.47
CA LEU A 185 -4.60 11.61 -17.75
C LEU A 185 -3.42 12.06 -18.62
N PRO A 186 -2.96 13.31 -18.47
CA PRO A 186 -1.70 13.72 -19.07
C PRO A 186 -0.53 12.91 -18.48
N PHE A 187 0.63 12.99 -19.11
CA PHE A 187 1.83 12.42 -18.50
C PHE A 187 2.21 13.24 -17.25
N PRO A 188 2.65 12.60 -16.13
CA PRO A 188 3.03 13.34 -14.92
C PRO A 188 4.16 14.35 -15.16
N ASP A 189 4.18 15.41 -14.34
CA ASP A 189 5.16 16.50 -14.44
C ASP A 189 6.50 16.19 -13.74
N GLY A 190 6.50 15.25 -12.80
CA GLY A 190 7.69 14.89 -12.04
C GLY A 190 7.46 13.75 -11.06
N ILE A 191 8.54 13.34 -10.39
CA ILE A 191 8.51 12.35 -9.31
C ILE A 191 8.92 13.03 -8.01
N LEU A 192 8.27 12.66 -6.92
CA LEU A 192 8.57 13.14 -5.57
C LEU A 192 9.21 12.06 -4.71
N ILE A 193 10.06 12.49 -3.77
CA ILE A 193 10.53 11.71 -2.62
C ILE A 193 10.12 12.48 -1.37
N ASN A 194 9.30 11.88 -0.51
CA ASN A 194 8.73 12.50 0.70
C ASN A 194 8.10 13.89 0.42
N GLY A 195 7.33 13.99 -0.67
CA GLY A 195 6.64 15.22 -1.08
C GLY A 195 7.57 16.30 -1.67
N ARG A 196 8.85 16.02 -1.86
CA ARG A 196 9.85 16.96 -2.40
C ARG A 196 10.29 16.55 -3.80
N GLY A 197 10.43 17.53 -4.67
CA GLY A 197 11.00 17.38 -6.01
C GLY A 197 12.52 17.16 -5.99
N PRO A 198 13.18 17.21 -7.17
CA PRO A 198 14.59 16.89 -7.33
C PRO A 198 15.50 17.66 -6.36
N GLY A 199 16.34 16.94 -5.62
CA GLY A 199 17.29 17.49 -4.64
C GLY A 199 16.66 18.02 -3.35
N GLY A 200 15.34 17.95 -3.18
CA GLY A 200 14.64 18.57 -2.05
C GLY A 200 14.54 17.71 -0.79
N ALA A 201 14.82 16.40 -0.88
CA ALA A 201 14.81 15.48 0.27
C ALA A 201 16.23 15.04 0.65
N SER A 202 16.44 14.76 1.95
CA SER A 202 17.72 14.27 2.47
C SER A 202 17.54 13.29 3.62
N PHE A 203 18.46 12.32 3.72
CA PHE A 203 18.50 11.31 4.78
C PHE A 203 19.89 11.31 5.41
N ASN A 204 19.98 11.48 6.73
CA ASN A 204 21.26 11.55 7.43
C ASN A 204 21.70 10.15 7.88
N VAL A 205 22.99 9.85 7.69
CA VAL A 205 23.58 8.56 8.05
C VAL A 205 24.97 8.70 8.65
N GLU A 206 25.36 7.71 9.42
CA GLU A 206 26.69 7.54 9.99
C GLU A 206 27.43 6.44 9.23
N GLN A 207 28.68 6.71 8.87
CA GLN A 207 29.51 5.77 8.14
C GLN A 207 29.64 4.44 8.91
N GLY A 208 29.52 3.33 8.20
CA GLY A 208 29.59 1.97 8.74
C GLY A 208 28.31 1.47 9.42
N LYS A 209 27.26 2.30 9.55
CA LYS A 209 25.98 1.88 10.13
C LYS A 209 25.01 1.38 9.06
N THR A 210 24.08 0.52 9.47
CA THR A 210 23.02 -0.02 8.61
C THR A 210 21.69 0.67 8.91
N TYR A 211 20.96 1.06 7.86
CA TYR A 211 19.69 1.75 7.95
C TYR A 211 18.59 0.99 7.23
N ARG A 212 17.34 1.14 7.69
CA ARG A 212 16.14 0.65 7.02
C ARG A 212 15.42 1.78 6.30
N LEU A 213 15.09 1.56 5.04
CA LEU A 213 14.20 2.42 4.26
C LEU A 213 12.91 1.67 3.96
N ARG A 214 11.78 2.24 4.37
CA ARG A 214 10.42 1.75 4.13
C ARG A 214 9.82 2.52 2.97
N ILE A 215 9.91 1.93 1.78
CA ILE A 215 9.62 2.61 0.53
C ILE A 215 8.21 2.24 0.07
N SER A 216 7.35 3.24 -0.08
CA SER A 216 5.96 3.07 -0.52
C SER A 216 5.69 3.91 -1.76
N ASN A 217 5.17 3.29 -2.82
CA ASN A 217 4.75 4.02 -4.01
C ASN A 217 3.32 4.54 -3.85
N VAL A 218 3.23 5.82 -3.48
CA VAL A 218 1.99 6.57 -3.27
C VAL A 218 1.55 7.35 -4.50
N GLY A 219 2.16 7.10 -5.67
CA GLY A 219 1.80 7.73 -6.94
C GLY A 219 0.40 7.34 -7.44
N LEU A 220 0.04 7.87 -8.61
CA LEU A 220 -1.23 7.59 -9.27
C LEU A 220 -1.09 6.62 -10.44
N GLN A 221 0.07 6.59 -11.10
CA GLN A 221 0.20 5.93 -12.40
C GLN A 221 1.47 5.09 -12.55
N ASN A 222 2.64 5.62 -12.17
CA ASN A 222 3.89 5.07 -12.65
C ASN A 222 4.51 4.03 -11.70
N SER A 223 5.00 2.94 -12.29
CA SER A 223 5.97 2.06 -11.62
C SER A 223 7.31 2.78 -11.48
N LEU A 224 7.95 2.68 -10.31
CA LEU A 224 9.14 3.45 -9.98
C LEU A 224 10.31 2.52 -9.62
N ASN A 225 11.51 2.85 -10.09
CA ASN A 225 12.74 2.19 -9.69
C ASN A 225 13.48 3.04 -8.65
N PHE A 226 13.81 2.44 -7.51
CA PHE A 226 14.54 3.08 -6.42
C PHE A 226 15.97 2.53 -6.32
N ARG A 227 16.96 3.40 -6.15
CA ARG A 227 18.38 3.02 -5.96
C ARG A 227 19.16 4.09 -5.19
N ILE A 228 20.30 3.68 -4.64
CA ILE A 228 21.23 4.56 -3.94
C ILE A 228 22.61 4.42 -4.62
N GLN A 229 23.23 5.54 -4.96
CA GLN A 229 24.54 5.59 -5.60
C GLN A 229 25.57 4.81 -4.78
N ASN A 230 26.23 3.84 -5.41
CA ASN A 230 27.26 2.98 -4.84
C ASN A 230 26.83 2.10 -3.65
N HIS A 231 25.53 1.99 -3.36
CA HIS A 231 25.02 1.19 -2.25
C HIS A 231 24.14 0.05 -2.76
N LYS A 232 24.27 -1.11 -2.13
CA LYS A 232 23.38 -2.26 -2.38
C LYS A 232 22.20 -2.24 -1.41
N LEU A 233 21.07 -2.73 -1.88
CA LEU A 233 19.80 -2.78 -1.14
C LEU A 233 19.46 -4.22 -0.80
N LYS A 234 19.40 -4.56 0.47
CA LYS A 234 18.95 -5.89 0.93
C LYS A 234 17.46 -5.84 1.22
N LEU A 235 16.63 -6.51 0.42
CA LEU A 235 15.19 -6.59 0.63
C LEU A 235 14.88 -7.46 1.84
N VAL A 236 14.15 -6.92 2.82
CA VAL A 236 13.85 -7.61 4.09
C VAL A 236 12.36 -7.72 4.41
N GLU A 237 11.50 -6.91 3.76
CA GLU A 237 10.05 -6.96 3.95
C GLU A 237 9.31 -6.42 2.73
N VAL A 238 8.15 -7.01 2.42
CA VAL A 238 7.18 -6.53 1.41
C VAL A 238 5.79 -6.60 2.01
N GLU A 239 5.11 -5.46 2.11
CA GLU A 239 3.71 -5.31 2.58
C GLU A 239 3.39 -6.14 3.83
N GLY A 240 4.32 -6.13 4.79
CA GLY A 240 4.25 -6.80 6.08
C GLY A 240 4.77 -8.22 6.16
N THR A 241 5.25 -8.78 5.05
CA THR A 241 5.84 -10.11 5.00
C THR A 241 7.37 -10.04 4.95
N HIS A 242 8.03 -10.74 5.87
CA HIS A 242 9.48 -10.89 5.84
C HIS A 242 9.93 -11.75 4.66
N THR A 243 10.93 -11.26 3.92
CA THR A 243 11.42 -11.90 2.70
C THR A 243 12.66 -12.76 2.96
N LEU A 244 12.89 -13.77 2.12
CA LEU A 244 14.22 -14.34 1.95
C LEU A 244 15.13 -13.22 1.43
N GLN A 245 16.14 -12.88 2.23
CA GLN A 245 16.89 -11.65 2.04
C GLN A 245 17.76 -11.73 0.79
N THR A 246 17.36 -10.97 -0.22
CA THR A 246 18.04 -10.86 -1.50
C THR A 246 18.60 -9.45 -1.65
N THR A 247 19.79 -9.33 -2.23
CA THR A 247 20.49 -8.05 -2.40
C THR A 247 20.39 -7.59 -3.85
N TYR A 248 19.93 -6.37 -4.06
CA TYR A 248 19.74 -5.73 -5.36
C TYR A 248 20.56 -4.44 -5.46
N SER A 249 20.87 -4.03 -6.68
CA SER A 249 21.40 -2.68 -6.96
C SER A 249 20.31 -1.62 -7.02
N SER A 250 19.08 -2.03 -7.34
CA SER A 250 17.89 -1.18 -7.44
C SER A 250 16.66 -2.05 -7.25
N ILE A 251 15.54 -1.47 -6.86
CA ILE A 251 14.26 -2.19 -6.71
C ILE A 251 13.13 -1.47 -7.46
N ASP A 252 12.38 -2.20 -8.28
CA ASP A 252 11.10 -1.72 -8.81
C ASP A 252 10.00 -1.82 -7.74
N ILE A 253 9.24 -0.73 -7.56
CA ILE A 253 8.09 -0.63 -6.66
C ILE A 253 6.91 -0.07 -7.46
N HIS A 254 5.89 -0.91 -7.65
CA HIS A 254 4.70 -0.56 -8.41
C HIS A 254 3.70 0.24 -7.57
N VAL A 255 2.77 0.94 -8.22
CA VAL A 255 1.78 1.77 -7.52
C VAL A 255 1.01 0.92 -6.52
N GLY A 256 0.90 1.41 -5.28
CA GLY A 256 0.24 0.67 -4.21
C GLY A 256 1.18 -0.17 -3.34
N GLN A 257 2.37 -0.51 -3.83
CA GLN A 257 3.27 -1.41 -3.12
C GLN A 257 4.12 -0.70 -2.07
N SER A 258 4.46 -1.45 -1.03
CA SER A 258 5.43 -1.06 -0.01
C SER A 258 6.51 -2.13 0.17
N SER A 259 7.76 -1.72 0.32
CA SER A 259 8.90 -2.62 0.53
C SER A 259 9.92 -2.00 1.48
N SER A 260 10.53 -2.81 2.33
CA SER A 260 11.67 -2.37 3.15
C SER A 260 12.99 -2.95 2.68
N VAL A 261 13.98 -2.08 2.58
CA VAL A 261 15.36 -2.46 2.29
C VAL A 261 16.29 -2.03 3.42
N LEU A 262 17.33 -2.83 3.66
CA LEU A 262 18.49 -2.44 4.45
C LEU A 262 19.63 -2.03 3.52
N PHE A 263 20.35 -0.97 3.87
CA PHE A 263 21.63 -0.63 3.26
C PHE A 263 22.63 -0.24 4.34
N THR A 264 23.91 -0.49 4.09
CA THR A 264 25.01 -0.09 4.98
C THR A 264 25.68 1.14 4.40
N ALA A 265 25.87 2.20 5.19
CA ALA A 265 26.60 3.40 4.78
C ALA A 265 28.12 3.14 4.74
N ASP A 266 28.55 2.22 3.88
CA ASP A 266 29.91 1.67 3.82
C ASP A 266 30.86 2.39 2.86
N GLN A 267 30.34 3.38 2.14
CA GLN A 267 31.12 4.16 1.18
C GLN A 267 31.99 5.25 1.84
N PRO A 268 32.99 5.83 1.12
CA PRO A 268 33.79 6.96 1.60
C PRO A 268 32.96 8.14 2.13
N ALA A 269 33.58 8.97 2.97
CA ALA A 269 32.91 10.08 3.65
C ALA A 269 32.54 11.23 2.69
N GLN A 270 31.48 11.05 1.92
CA GLN A 270 30.90 12.02 0.99
C GLN A 270 29.38 11.79 0.92
N ASP A 271 28.64 12.75 0.36
CA ASP A 271 27.21 12.56 0.12
C ASP A 271 26.96 11.74 -1.16
N TYR A 272 25.84 11.00 -1.17
CA TYR A 272 25.46 10.14 -2.30
C TYR A 272 24.05 10.44 -2.80
N TYR A 273 23.79 10.20 -4.09
CA TYR A 273 22.42 10.28 -4.60
C TYR A 273 21.58 9.09 -4.13
N ILE A 274 20.37 9.39 -3.69
CA ILE A 274 19.22 8.49 -3.81
C ILE A 274 18.50 8.87 -5.09
N VAL A 275 18.16 7.90 -5.93
CA VAL A 275 17.53 8.15 -7.23
C VAL A 275 16.24 7.35 -7.35
N VAL A 276 15.21 8.02 -7.84
CA VAL A 276 13.94 7.40 -8.21
C VAL A 276 13.62 7.77 -9.65
N SER A 277 13.36 6.78 -10.49
CA SER A 277 13.03 7.00 -11.91
C SER A 277 11.83 6.17 -12.35
N THR A 278 11.08 6.66 -13.33
CA THR A 278 9.95 5.93 -13.89
C THR A 278 10.39 4.71 -14.68
N ARG A 279 9.53 3.70 -14.68
CA ARG A 279 9.64 2.48 -15.49
C ARG A 279 8.59 2.50 -16.57
N PHE A 280 8.86 1.83 -17.70
CA PHE A 280 7.92 1.59 -18.79
C PHE A 280 7.26 2.86 -19.35
N THR A 281 8.02 3.97 -19.40
CA THR A 281 7.51 5.27 -19.84
C THR A 281 8.53 5.97 -20.72
N ASN A 282 8.04 6.82 -21.62
CA ASN A 282 8.84 7.70 -22.46
C ASN A 282 8.18 9.10 -22.48
N PRO A 283 8.83 10.18 -21.99
CA PRO A 283 10.18 10.21 -21.44
C PRO A 283 10.30 9.55 -20.06
N VAL A 284 11.53 9.23 -19.65
CA VAL A 284 11.82 8.77 -18.28
C VAL A 284 11.93 9.98 -17.35
N LEU A 285 11.07 10.04 -16.34
CA LEU A 285 11.19 11.04 -15.27
C LEU A 285 12.14 10.53 -14.20
N THR A 286 13.01 11.41 -13.70
CA THR A 286 13.96 11.08 -12.63
C THR A 286 13.94 12.18 -11.57
N THR A 287 13.98 11.78 -10.30
CA THR A 287 14.16 12.68 -9.16
C THR A 287 15.26 12.14 -8.26
N THR A 288 15.85 13.03 -7.46
CA THR A 288 16.96 12.70 -6.57
C THR A 288 16.72 13.21 -5.16
N ALA A 289 17.31 12.52 -4.19
CA ALA A 289 17.47 12.97 -2.82
C ALA A 289 18.94 12.79 -2.41
N THR A 290 19.34 13.41 -1.30
CA THR A 290 20.71 13.32 -0.78
C THR A 290 20.79 12.35 0.39
N LEU A 291 21.60 11.31 0.26
CA LEU A 291 22.07 10.52 1.41
C LEU A 291 23.28 11.24 2.01
N ARG A 292 23.07 11.90 3.16
CA ARG A 292 24.07 12.76 3.82
C ARG A 292 24.85 11.99 4.85
N TYR A 293 26.15 11.85 4.62
CA TYR A 293 27.05 11.26 5.60
C TYR A 293 27.37 12.31 6.68
N SER A 294 27.27 11.94 7.94
CA SER A 294 27.57 12.84 9.07
C SER A 294 29.01 13.35 9.08
N ASN A 295 29.93 12.58 8.52
CA ASN A 295 31.34 12.94 8.34
C ASN A 295 31.69 13.37 6.91
N SER A 296 30.68 13.71 6.10
CA SER A 296 30.85 14.05 4.68
C SER A 296 31.85 15.18 4.44
N ALA A 297 32.82 14.94 3.56
CA ALA A 297 33.84 15.90 3.15
C ALA A 297 33.41 16.80 1.97
N GLY A 298 32.24 16.56 1.38
CA GLY A 298 31.75 17.32 0.24
C GLY A 298 30.34 16.92 -0.21
N PRO A 299 29.66 17.80 -0.97
CA PRO A 299 28.34 17.51 -1.50
C PRO A 299 28.39 16.35 -2.50
N VAL A 300 27.20 15.86 -2.87
CA VAL A 300 27.07 14.81 -3.89
C VAL A 300 27.77 15.24 -5.17
N SER A 301 28.52 14.32 -5.79
CA SER A 301 29.28 14.56 -7.00
C SER A 301 28.97 13.54 -8.11
N GLY A 302 29.23 13.95 -9.35
CA GLY A 302 28.99 13.15 -10.55
C GLY A 302 27.52 13.11 -11.00
N PRO A 303 27.22 12.37 -12.07
CA PRO A 303 25.84 12.15 -12.52
C PRO A 303 25.11 11.16 -11.60
N PRO A 304 23.78 11.29 -11.42
CA PRO A 304 22.99 10.27 -10.75
C PRO A 304 23.16 8.90 -11.43
N PRO A 305 23.26 7.80 -10.67
CA PRO A 305 23.39 6.46 -11.26
C PRO A 305 22.22 6.16 -12.20
N GLY A 306 22.51 5.55 -13.34
CA GLY A 306 21.49 5.01 -14.25
C GLY A 306 20.69 3.88 -13.60
N GLY A 307 19.54 3.55 -14.19
CA GLY A 307 18.66 2.46 -13.74
C GLY A 307 17.91 1.84 -14.91
N PRO A 308 17.21 0.71 -14.69
CA PRO A 308 16.40 0.10 -15.72
C PRO A 308 15.25 1.05 -16.10
N THR A 309 14.89 1.07 -17.39
CA THR A 309 13.86 1.96 -17.97
C THR A 309 12.70 1.16 -18.55
N ILE A 310 12.95 0.34 -19.57
CA ILE A 310 11.94 -0.44 -20.29
C ILE A 310 12.08 -1.96 -20.16
N GLN A 311 13.07 -2.45 -19.41
CA GLN A 311 13.35 -3.89 -19.30
C GLN A 311 12.28 -4.61 -18.47
N ILE A 312 11.24 -5.16 -19.13
CA ILE A 312 10.13 -5.90 -18.50
C ILE A 312 10.64 -7.18 -17.84
N ASP A 313 11.45 -7.98 -18.54
CA ASP A 313 12.00 -9.24 -18.01
C ASP A 313 12.76 -9.05 -16.69
N TRP A 314 13.50 -7.94 -16.57
CA TRP A 314 14.20 -7.60 -15.34
C TRP A 314 13.22 -7.39 -14.17
N SER A 315 12.13 -6.66 -14.41
CA SER A 315 11.10 -6.38 -13.41
C SER A 315 10.34 -7.65 -13.01
N LEU A 316 9.99 -8.48 -14.00
CA LEU A 316 9.33 -9.76 -13.81
C LEU A 316 10.21 -10.73 -13.00
N ASN A 317 11.49 -10.83 -13.33
CA ASN A 317 12.44 -11.66 -12.61
C ASN A 317 12.66 -11.17 -11.18
N GLN A 318 12.69 -9.84 -10.96
CA GLN A 318 12.69 -9.29 -9.60
C GLN A 318 11.47 -9.78 -8.82
N ALA A 319 10.25 -9.59 -9.36
CA ALA A 319 9.02 -9.99 -8.70
C ALA A 319 9.00 -11.49 -8.35
N ARG A 320 9.40 -12.36 -9.29
CA ARG A 320 9.50 -13.81 -9.09
C ARG A 320 10.52 -14.22 -8.03
N SER A 321 11.59 -13.45 -7.87
CA SER A 321 12.65 -13.74 -6.89
C SER A 321 12.23 -13.46 -5.45
N ILE A 322 11.16 -12.67 -5.22
CA ILE A 322 10.69 -12.31 -3.89
C ILE A 322 9.91 -13.49 -3.28
N ARG A 323 10.43 -14.02 -2.17
CA ARG A 323 9.90 -15.19 -1.48
C ARG A 323 9.78 -14.91 0.01
N THR A 324 8.83 -15.56 0.68
CA THR A 324 8.63 -15.44 2.13
C THR A 324 9.75 -16.15 2.88
N ASN A 325 10.31 -15.52 3.91
CA ASN A 325 11.21 -16.19 4.84
C ASN A 325 10.41 -17.03 5.84
N LEU A 326 10.28 -18.33 5.57
CA LEU A 326 9.54 -19.26 6.42
C LEU A 326 10.16 -19.50 7.82
N THR A 327 11.39 -19.07 8.06
CA THR A 327 12.04 -19.18 9.38
C THR A 327 11.94 -17.92 10.23
N ALA A 328 11.45 -16.81 9.66
CA ALA A 328 11.27 -15.57 10.39
C ALA A 328 10.21 -15.76 11.49
N SER A 329 10.56 -15.39 12.72
CA SER A 329 9.61 -15.34 13.82
C SER A 329 8.65 -14.16 13.60
N GLY A 330 7.36 -14.46 13.52
CA GLY A 330 6.31 -13.46 13.57
C GLY A 330 5.63 -13.48 14.94
N PRO A 331 5.10 -12.34 15.42
CA PRO A 331 4.13 -12.32 16.52
C PRO A 331 2.86 -13.06 16.07
N ARG A 332 2.85 -14.39 16.16
CA ARG A 332 1.68 -15.19 15.80
C ARG A 332 1.40 -16.19 16.94
N PRO A 333 0.52 -15.82 17.88
CA PRO A 333 0.08 -16.72 18.95
C PRO A 333 -0.74 -17.93 18.47
N ASN A 334 -1.05 -18.02 17.17
CA ASN A 334 -1.87 -19.08 16.61
C ASN A 334 -1.29 -19.57 15.27
N PRO A 335 -1.12 -20.88 15.05
CA PRO A 335 -0.82 -21.44 13.74
C PRO A 335 -2.06 -21.27 12.85
N GLN A 336 -2.33 -20.06 12.34
CA GLN A 336 -3.30 -19.88 11.28
C GLN A 336 -2.71 -20.45 9.98
N GLY A 337 -2.77 -21.77 9.85
CA GLY A 337 -3.33 -22.52 8.72
C GLY A 337 -2.73 -22.39 7.32
N SER A 338 -1.87 -21.41 7.02
CA SER A 338 -1.48 -21.12 5.63
C SER A 338 0.01 -21.24 5.36
N TYR A 339 0.78 -21.93 6.21
CA TYR A 339 2.15 -22.34 5.83
C TYR A 339 2.15 -23.43 4.76
N HIS A 340 1.04 -24.14 4.64
CA HIS A 340 0.80 -25.15 3.63
C HIS A 340 -0.37 -24.74 2.74
N TYR A 341 -0.43 -23.47 2.34
CA TYR A 341 -1.45 -22.97 1.42
C TYR A 341 -1.48 -23.79 0.12
N GLY A 342 -0.34 -24.33 -0.31
CA GLY A 342 -0.23 -25.26 -1.42
C GLY A 342 -0.90 -26.62 -1.24
N LEU A 343 -1.27 -27.00 -0.01
CA LEU A 343 -2.02 -28.22 0.30
C LEU A 343 -3.52 -27.97 0.45
N ILE A 344 -3.96 -26.70 0.39
CA ILE A 344 -5.37 -26.34 0.50
C ILE A 344 -5.98 -26.39 -0.90
N ASN A 345 -7.04 -27.18 -1.06
CA ASN A 345 -7.75 -27.27 -2.33
C ASN A 345 -8.43 -25.94 -2.66
N THR A 346 -8.16 -25.42 -3.85
CA THR A 346 -8.86 -24.27 -4.40
C THR A 346 -10.33 -24.60 -4.62
N THR A 347 -11.21 -23.81 -4.02
CA THR A 347 -12.67 -23.94 -4.11
C THR A 347 -13.27 -23.23 -5.32
N ARG A 348 -12.59 -22.19 -5.82
CA ARG A 348 -13.03 -21.38 -6.97
C ARG A 348 -11.82 -20.76 -7.66
N THR A 349 -11.84 -20.71 -8.98
CA THR A 349 -10.85 -19.97 -9.79
C THR A 349 -11.57 -18.80 -10.46
N ILE A 350 -11.06 -17.59 -10.25
CA ILE A 350 -11.55 -16.36 -10.86
C ILE A 350 -10.45 -15.83 -11.78
N ARG A 351 -10.79 -15.56 -13.03
CA ARG A 351 -9.93 -14.92 -14.02
C ARG A 351 -10.43 -13.51 -14.26
N LEU A 352 -9.61 -12.51 -13.99
CA LEU A 352 -9.92 -11.09 -14.15
C LEU A 352 -9.06 -10.53 -15.28
N ALA A 353 -9.67 -10.27 -16.44
CA ALA A 353 -8.99 -9.62 -17.56
C ALA A 353 -9.31 -8.14 -17.60
N ASN A 354 -8.29 -7.28 -17.67
CA ASN A 354 -8.50 -5.86 -17.92
C ASN A 354 -8.70 -5.57 -19.41
N SER A 355 -9.44 -4.51 -19.69
CA SER A 355 -9.67 -4.00 -21.04
C SER A 355 -9.89 -2.49 -21.00
N ALA A 356 -9.56 -1.82 -22.09
CA ALA A 356 -9.84 -0.42 -22.32
C ALA A 356 -10.70 -0.23 -23.58
N GLY A 357 -11.63 0.72 -23.55
CA GLY A 357 -12.50 0.98 -24.70
C GLY A 357 -13.38 2.21 -24.51
N GLN A 358 -14.23 2.47 -25.49
CA GLN A 358 -15.14 3.61 -25.48
C GLN A 358 -16.56 3.14 -25.16
N VAL A 359 -17.21 3.76 -24.17
CA VAL A 359 -18.63 3.56 -23.86
C VAL A 359 -19.30 4.93 -23.85
N ASN A 360 -20.30 5.12 -24.71
CA ASN A 360 -21.00 6.41 -24.90
C ASN A 360 -20.04 7.58 -25.16
N GLY A 361 -19.01 7.35 -25.98
CA GLY A 361 -18.01 8.36 -26.34
C GLY A 361 -17.02 8.74 -25.23
N LYS A 362 -16.99 7.99 -24.12
CA LYS A 362 -16.01 8.18 -23.03
C LYS A 362 -15.05 7.01 -22.95
N GLN A 363 -13.76 7.29 -22.75
CA GLN A 363 -12.78 6.25 -22.40
C GLN A 363 -13.18 5.59 -21.08
N ARG A 364 -13.19 4.26 -21.09
CA ARG A 364 -13.44 3.41 -19.93
C ARG A 364 -12.37 2.35 -19.83
N TYR A 365 -12.19 1.89 -18.60
CA TYR A 365 -11.45 0.69 -18.26
C TYR A 365 -12.42 -0.27 -17.60
N ALA A 366 -12.22 -1.56 -17.84
CA ALA A 366 -13.14 -2.59 -17.43
C ALA A 366 -12.41 -3.86 -17.02
N VAL A 367 -13.04 -4.61 -16.12
CA VAL A 367 -12.60 -5.93 -15.67
C VAL A 367 -13.66 -6.93 -16.08
N ASN A 368 -13.28 -7.96 -16.84
CA ASN A 368 -14.23 -8.90 -17.45
C ASN A 368 -15.38 -8.14 -18.15
N SER A 369 -15.01 -7.12 -18.93
CA SER A 369 -15.89 -6.17 -19.64
C SER A 369 -16.85 -5.33 -18.79
N VAL A 370 -16.79 -5.39 -17.46
CA VAL A 370 -17.54 -4.47 -16.59
C VAL A 370 -16.70 -3.24 -16.29
N SER A 371 -17.18 -2.07 -16.69
CA SER A 371 -16.67 -0.79 -16.18
C SER A 371 -17.50 -0.37 -14.98
N PHE A 372 -16.90 -0.45 -13.79
CA PHE A 372 -17.58 -0.18 -12.54
C PHE A 372 -18.11 1.25 -12.47
N VAL A 373 -19.38 1.41 -12.09
CA VAL A 373 -19.97 2.71 -11.77
C VAL A 373 -20.34 2.80 -10.29
N PRO A 374 -19.92 3.87 -9.60
CA PRO A 374 -20.30 4.07 -8.21
C PRO A 374 -21.80 4.34 -8.10
N ALA A 375 -22.47 3.66 -7.17
CA ALA A 375 -23.79 3.99 -6.66
C ALA A 375 -23.77 5.09 -5.58
N ASP A 376 -24.90 5.74 -5.35
CA ASP A 376 -25.04 6.80 -4.35
C ASP A 376 -25.00 6.26 -2.91
N THR A 377 -25.52 5.05 -2.70
CA THR A 377 -25.51 4.38 -1.39
C THR A 377 -24.29 3.45 -1.31
N PRO A 378 -23.45 3.54 -0.26
CA PRO A 378 -22.35 2.61 -0.05
C PRO A 378 -22.84 1.15 -0.07
N LEU A 379 -22.21 0.32 -0.88
CA LEU A 379 -22.58 -1.07 -1.13
C LEU A 379 -22.77 -1.86 0.17
N LYS A 380 -21.89 -1.65 1.16
CA LYS A 380 -21.97 -2.32 2.46
C LYS A 380 -23.18 -1.89 3.28
N LEU A 381 -23.55 -0.61 3.22
CA LEU A 381 -24.77 -0.11 3.87
C LEU A 381 -26.02 -0.62 3.15
N ALA A 382 -25.99 -0.65 1.82
CA ALA A 382 -27.08 -1.21 1.02
C ALA A 382 -27.28 -2.71 1.33
N ASP A 383 -26.20 -3.49 1.47
CA ASP A 383 -26.30 -4.89 1.89
C ASP A 383 -26.82 -5.03 3.33
N TYR A 384 -26.28 -4.25 4.27
CA TYR A 384 -26.67 -4.32 5.68
C TYR A 384 -28.14 -3.98 5.90
N PHE A 385 -28.62 -2.90 5.29
CA PHE A 385 -30.00 -2.43 5.39
C PHE A 385 -30.95 -3.03 4.34
N LYS A 386 -30.46 -3.95 3.49
CA LYS A 386 -31.24 -4.64 2.45
C LYS A 386 -31.95 -3.69 1.48
N ILE A 387 -31.22 -2.66 1.04
CA ILE A 387 -31.71 -1.66 0.08
C ILE A 387 -31.58 -2.24 -1.34
N GLY A 388 -32.71 -2.48 -2.00
CA GLY A 388 -32.76 -3.00 -3.37
C GLY A 388 -32.31 -1.99 -4.42
N GLY A 389 -31.80 -2.49 -5.56
CA GLY A 389 -31.48 -1.66 -6.73
C GLY A 389 -30.12 -0.97 -6.72
N VAL A 390 -29.32 -1.12 -5.66
CA VAL A 390 -27.99 -0.47 -5.54
C VAL A 390 -26.89 -1.25 -6.26
N PHE A 391 -26.87 -2.57 -6.10
CA PHE A 391 -25.91 -3.46 -6.74
C PHE A 391 -26.55 -4.83 -7.00
N ARG A 392 -25.88 -5.66 -7.79
CA ARG A 392 -26.29 -7.05 -8.02
C ARG A 392 -25.12 -7.99 -7.70
N VAL A 393 -25.35 -8.88 -6.74
CA VAL A 393 -24.38 -9.94 -6.40
C VAL A 393 -24.26 -10.92 -7.57
N GLY A 394 -23.04 -11.22 -7.97
CA GLY A 394 -22.74 -12.12 -9.09
C GLY A 394 -22.94 -11.49 -10.48
N SER A 395 -23.02 -10.15 -10.58
CA SER A 395 -23.21 -9.50 -11.89
C SER A 395 -21.95 -9.38 -12.74
N ILE A 396 -20.78 -9.69 -12.17
CA ILE A 396 -19.53 -9.87 -12.90
C ILE A 396 -19.17 -11.35 -12.96
N SER A 397 -18.78 -11.82 -14.16
CA SER A 397 -18.39 -13.21 -14.41
C SER A 397 -17.03 -13.54 -13.79
N ASP A 398 -16.87 -14.82 -13.40
CA ASP A 398 -15.58 -15.37 -12.97
C ASP A 398 -14.57 -15.49 -14.10
N ASN A 399 -15.02 -15.44 -15.36
CA ASN A 399 -14.15 -15.58 -16.51
C ASN A 399 -14.37 -14.41 -17.49
N PRO A 400 -13.31 -13.97 -18.19
CA PRO A 400 -13.45 -13.05 -19.31
C PRO A 400 -14.39 -13.66 -20.34
N TYR A 401 -15.45 -12.94 -20.70
CA TYR A 401 -16.44 -13.43 -21.66
C TYR A 401 -16.23 -12.85 -23.08
N GLY A 402 -15.26 -11.95 -23.24
CA GLY A 402 -14.83 -11.40 -24.54
C GLY A 402 -15.83 -10.46 -25.22
N GLY A 403 -16.89 -10.01 -24.53
CA GLY A 403 -17.83 -9.05 -25.11
C GLY A 403 -17.47 -7.60 -24.83
N GLY A 404 -18.23 -6.68 -25.46
CA GLY A 404 -18.03 -5.24 -25.32
C GLY A 404 -18.21 -4.73 -23.88
N ILE A 405 -17.55 -3.61 -23.58
CA ILE A 405 -17.59 -2.99 -22.26
C ILE A 405 -19.00 -2.44 -21.96
N TYR A 406 -19.50 -2.73 -20.75
CA TYR A 406 -20.76 -2.17 -20.24
C TYR A 406 -20.58 -1.63 -18.82
N LEU A 407 -21.52 -0.78 -18.40
CA LEU A 407 -21.51 -0.15 -17.08
C LEU A 407 -22.34 -0.99 -16.10
N ASP A 408 -21.80 -1.25 -14.91
CA ASP A 408 -22.56 -1.84 -13.81
C ASP A 408 -21.96 -1.48 -12.45
N THR A 409 -22.78 -1.47 -11.40
CA THR A 409 -22.30 -1.48 -10.00
C THR A 409 -22.10 -2.94 -9.58
N SER A 410 -21.09 -3.57 -10.17
CA SER A 410 -20.91 -5.02 -10.07
C SER A 410 -20.33 -5.46 -8.74
N VAL A 411 -20.85 -6.56 -8.22
CA VAL A 411 -20.32 -7.22 -7.01
C VAL A 411 -20.08 -8.69 -7.31
N MET A 412 -18.87 -9.16 -7.02
CA MET A 412 -18.56 -10.59 -7.02
C MET A 412 -18.80 -11.15 -5.61
N ASN A 413 -19.55 -12.26 -5.50
CA ASN A 413 -19.69 -12.97 -4.23
C ASN A 413 -18.46 -13.82 -3.94
N ALA A 414 -18.25 -14.15 -2.68
CA ALA A 414 -17.36 -15.22 -2.25
C ALA A 414 -17.92 -15.86 -0.98
N ASP A 415 -17.80 -17.18 -0.86
CA ASP A 415 -18.24 -17.86 0.36
C ASP A 415 -17.25 -17.60 1.49
N TYR A 416 -17.80 -17.46 2.70
CA TYR A 416 -16.96 -17.30 3.89
C TYR A 416 -16.05 -18.52 4.07
N ARG A 417 -14.73 -18.27 4.16
CA ARG A 417 -13.64 -19.27 4.22
C ARG A 417 -13.38 -20.04 2.92
N ALA A 418 -13.91 -19.58 1.78
CA ALA A 418 -13.47 -20.08 0.48
C ALA A 418 -11.96 -19.85 0.30
N PHE A 419 -11.27 -20.82 -0.31
CA PHE A 419 -9.90 -20.67 -0.76
C PHE A 419 -9.92 -20.48 -2.28
N ILE A 420 -9.61 -19.26 -2.72
CA ILE A 420 -9.87 -18.80 -4.08
C ILE A 420 -8.54 -18.54 -4.79
N GLU A 421 -8.42 -19.02 -6.02
CA GLU A 421 -7.37 -18.61 -6.94
C GLU A 421 -7.87 -17.44 -7.78
N ILE A 422 -7.10 -16.35 -7.82
CA ILE A 422 -7.37 -15.22 -8.69
C ILE A 422 -6.23 -15.13 -9.70
N VAL A 423 -6.59 -15.15 -10.98
CA VAL A 423 -5.69 -14.99 -12.13
C VAL A 423 -5.97 -13.63 -12.73
N PHE A 424 -5.01 -12.72 -12.62
CA PHE A 424 -5.07 -11.45 -13.34
C PHE A 424 -4.48 -11.64 -14.74
N GLN A 425 -5.15 -11.09 -15.74
CA GLN A 425 -4.78 -11.17 -17.14
C GLN A 425 -4.76 -9.77 -17.75
N ASN A 426 -3.60 -9.38 -18.27
CA ASN A 426 -3.40 -8.09 -18.91
C ASN A 426 -3.20 -8.21 -20.42
N ASP A 427 -4.23 -7.85 -21.16
CA ASP A 427 -4.19 -7.81 -22.64
C ASP A 427 -3.88 -6.39 -23.17
N GLU A 428 -3.60 -5.42 -22.29
CA GLU A 428 -3.24 -4.03 -22.65
C GLU A 428 -1.72 -3.85 -22.69
N ASP A 429 -1.23 -2.75 -23.29
CA ASP A 429 0.21 -2.42 -23.40
C ASP A 429 0.76 -1.63 -22.18
N ILE A 430 -0.01 -1.55 -21.10
CA ILE A 430 0.33 -0.81 -19.88
C ILE A 430 0.34 -1.72 -18.65
N VAL A 431 1.27 -1.47 -17.74
CA VAL A 431 1.31 -2.19 -16.45
C VAL A 431 0.11 -1.82 -15.59
N GLN A 432 -0.57 -2.83 -15.05
CA GLN A 432 -1.64 -2.65 -14.06
C GLN A 432 -1.15 -3.06 -12.68
N SER A 433 -1.76 -2.47 -11.64
CA SER A 433 -1.54 -2.86 -10.25
C SER A 433 -2.88 -3.14 -9.58
N TRP A 434 -3.02 -4.35 -9.05
CA TRP A 434 -4.21 -4.83 -8.36
C TRP A 434 -3.98 -4.82 -6.87
N HIS A 435 -4.84 -4.11 -6.16
CA HIS A 435 -4.89 -4.07 -4.71
C HIS A 435 -6.15 -4.75 -4.21
N LEU A 436 -6.07 -5.49 -3.10
CA LEU A 436 -7.22 -6.08 -2.45
C LEU A 436 -7.32 -5.57 -1.01
N ASP A 437 -8.24 -4.65 -0.76
CA ASP A 437 -8.52 -4.15 0.58
C ASP A 437 -8.99 -5.28 1.53
N GLY A 438 -8.60 -5.18 2.80
CA GLY A 438 -8.97 -6.15 3.84
C GLY A 438 -8.25 -7.51 3.80
N TYR A 439 -7.44 -7.79 2.77
CA TYR A 439 -6.78 -9.08 2.61
C TYR A 439 -5.32 -8.96 2.16
N SER A 440 -4.54 -9.99 2.49
CA SER A 440 -3.28 -10.29 1.82
C SER A 440 -3.43 -11.65 1.13
N PHE A 441 -2.76 -11.83 0.01
CA PHE A 441 -2.82 -13.02 -0.82
C PHE A 441 -1.41 -13.50 -1.18
N PHE A 442 -1.28 -14.78 -1.53
CA PHE A 442 -0.02 -15.37 -1.96
C PHE A 442 0.14 -15.19 -3.47
N VAL A 443 1.23 -14.55 -3.91
CA VAL A 443 1.57 -14.47 -5.33
C VAL A 443 2.28 -15.76 -5.74
N VAL A 444 1.49 -16.74 -6.18
CA VAL A 444 1.98 -18.10 -6.47
C VAL A 444 2.61 -18.24 -7.84
N GLY A 445 2.27 -17.38 -8.81
CA GLY A 445 2.83 -17.43 -10.15
C GLY A 445 2.68 -16.08 -10.86
N MET A 446 3.59 -15.81 -11.79
CA MET A 446 3.58 -14.62 -12.64
C MET A 446 4.36 -14.94 -13.91
N ASP A 447 3.75 -14.78 -15.09
CA ASP A 447 4.39 -15.06 -16.39
C ASP A 447 3.79 -14.24 -17.52
N GLY A 448 4.52 -14.20 -18.64
CA GLY A 448 4.01 -13.67 -19.90
C GLY A 448 3.13 -14.69 -20.62
N GLY A 449 2.25 -14.20 -21.48
CA GLY A 449 1.32 -15.01 -22.26
C GLY A 449 0.05 -15.38 -21.51
N GLN A 450 -0.79 -16.17 -22.17
CA GLN A 450 -2.12 -16.52 -21.66
C GLN A 450 -2.05 -17.62 -20.61
N TRP A 451 -2.68 -17.39 -19.47
CA TRP A 451 -2.79 -18.39 -18.42
C TRP A 451 -3.63 -19.60 -18.87
N THR A 452 -3.18 -20.80 -18.54
CA THR A 452 -3.93 -22.05 -18.72
C THR A 452 -3.91 -22.87 -17.44
N ALA A 453 -4.75 -23.91 -17.34
CA ALA A 453 -4.71 -24.80 -16.18
C ALA A 453 -3.33 -25.45 -15.95
N ALA A 454 -2.54 -25.64 -17.02
CA ALA A 454 -1.17 -26.17 -16.94
C ALA A 454 -0.17 -25.19 -16.32
N SER A 455 -0.47 -23.88 -16.31
CA SER A 455 0.37 -22.85 -15.67
C SER A 455 0.54 -23.10 -14.16
N ARG A 456 -0.39 -23.83 -13.53
CA ARG A 456 -0.29 -24.27 -12.12
C ARG A 456 0.96 -25.10 -11.83
N ASN A 457 1.54 -25.76 -12.83
CA ASN A 457 2.78 -26.52 -12.68
C ASN A 457 3.99 -25.64 -12.33
N GLN A 458 3.90 -24.32 -12.58
CA GLN A 458 4.97 -23.36 -12.26
C GLN A 458 4.72 -22.61 -10.95
N TYR A 459 3.65 -22.93 -10.23
CA TYR A 459 3.31 -22.21 -9.01
C TYR A 459 4.30 -22.48 -7.88
N ASN A 460 4.73 -21.41 -7.22
CA ASN A 460 5.37 -21.50 -5.92
C ASN A 460 4.30 -21.76 -4.85
N LEU A 461 4.16 -23.03 -4.48
CA LEU A 461 3.21 -23.51 -3.47
C LEU A 461 3.83 -23.73 -2.08
N ARG A 462 5.05 -23.23 -1.86
CA ARG A 462 5.80 -23.40 -0.62
C ARG A 462 6.04 -22.10 0.12
N ASP A 463 6.60 -21.09 -0.55
CA ASP A 463 7.05 -19.85 0.08
C ASP A 463 6.82 -18.62 -0.80
N ALA A 464 5.70 -18.62 -1.54
CA ALA A 464 5.21 -17.44 -2.24
C ALA A 464 5.12 -16.26 -1.27
N ILE A 465 5.40 -15.07 -1.80
CA ILE A 465 5.26 -13.85 -1.03
C ILE A 465 3.78 -13.58 -0.73
N SER A 466 3.47 -13.31 0.54
CA SER A 466 2.15 -12.82 0.94
C SER A 466 2.14 -11.30 0.92
N ARG A 467 1.16 -10.69 0.24
CA ARG A 467 1.10 -9.24 0.03
C ARG A 467 -0.32 -8.77 -0.31
N CYS A 468 -0.59 -7.46 -0.30
CA CYS A 468 -1.91 -6.90 -0.63
C CYS A 468 -2.00 -6.26 -2.02
N THR A 469 -0.87 -6.04 -2.70
CA THR A 469 -0.83 -5.45 -4.04
C THR A 469 0.05 -6.27 -4.98
N THR A 470 -0.42 -6.60 -6.18
CA THR A 470 0.40 -7.23 -7.23
C THR A 470 0.30 -6.47 -8.53
N GLN A 471 1.39 -6.42 -9.28
CA GLN A 471 1.42 -5.90 -10.63
C GLN A 471 1.17 -7.00 -11.66
N GLU A 472 0.76 -6.61 -12.85
CA GLU A 472 0.79 -7.44 -14.06
C GLU A 472 1.28 -6.61 -15.25
N CYS A 473 2.18 -7.19 -16.03
CA CYS A 473 2.70 -6.55 -17.23
C CYS A 473 1.82 -6.91 -18.43
N GLY A 474 1.59 -5.91 -19.28
CA GLY A 474 0.95 -6.10 -20.58
C GLY A 474 1.73 -7.01 -21.52
N THR A 475 1.03 -7.57 -22.50
CA THR A 475 1.62 -8.38 -23.59
C THR A 475 2.17 -7.53 -24.72
#